data_AF-A0A1E4SEP0-F1
#
_entry.id   AF-A0A1E4SEP0-F1
#
_cell.length_a   1.000
_cell.length_b   1.000
_cell.length_c   1.000
_cell.angle_alpha   90.00
_cell.angle_beta   90.00
_cell.angle_gamma   90.00
#
_symmetry.space_group_name_H-M   'P 1'
#
loop_
_entity.id
_entity.type
_entity.pdbx_description
1 polymer ?
#
loop_
_entity_poly.entity_id
_entity_poly.type
_entity_poly.pdbx_seq_one_letter_code
_entity_poly.pdbx_strand_id
1 'polypeptide(L)'
;MAKQSPFAQYLTPKLVKDIKFGIVTFVVMVVLIFHYAWIMRQLVILPELPNSTLGLYFGLFFIDVGVLGYLLLGKYYYHVYAEEIAQEKKELEEAKAKKSR
;
A
#
# COMPACT_ATOMS: atom_id res chain seq x y z
N MET A 1 29.27 -3.15 28.30
CA MET A 1 28.57 -4.19 27.52
C MET A 1 27.17 -3.68 27.24
N ALA A 2 26.83 -3.40 25.97
CA ALA A 2 25.49 -2.94 25.62
C ALA A 2 24.50 -4.09 25.86
N LYS A 3 23.55 -3.87 26.76
CA LYS A 3 22.48 -4.83 27.09
C LYS A 3 21.62 -4.98 25.82
N GLN A 4 21.76 -6.11 25.12
CA GLN A 4 20.94 -6.36 23.93
C GLN A 4 19.46 -6.33 24.35
N SER A 5 18.68 -5.53 23.62
CA SER A 5 17.25 -5.37 23.88
C SER A 5 16.55 -6.72 23.72
N PRO A 6 15.67 -7.14 24.65
CA PRO A 6 14.93 -8.41 24.56
C PRO A 6 14.02 -8.49 23.32
N PHE A 7 13.75 -7.36 22.66
CA PHE A 7 12.99 -7.29 21.42
C PHE A 7 13.82 -7.57 20.17
N ALA A 8 15.15 -7.52 20.26
CA ALA A 8 16.03 -7.75 19.11
C ALA A 8 15.92 -9.18 18.57
N GLN A 9 15.54 -10.15 19.41
CA GLN A 9 15.34 -11.55 19.02
C GLN A 9 14.08 -11.78 18.17
N TYR A 10 13.11 -10.86 18.19
CA TYR A 10 11.85 -10.96 17.44
C TYR A 10 11.84 -10.15 16.14
N LEU A 11 12.83 -9.28 15.93
CA LEU A 11 12.98 -8.46 14.72
C LEU A 11 13.61 -9.29 13.59
N THR A 12 12.80 -10.11 12.93
CA THR A 12 13.22 -10.74 11.67
C THR A 12 13.29 -9.68 10.55
N PRO A 13 14.20 -9.82 9.56
CA PRO A 13 14.25 -8.91 8.42
C PRO A 13 12.92 -8.78 7.68
N LYS A 14 12.15 -9.87 7.62
CA LYS A 14 10.80 -9.90 7.06
C LYS A 14 9.83 -9.04 7.87
N LEU A 15 9.80 -9.18 9.20
CA LEU A 15 8.95 -8.37 10.05
C LEU A 15 9.24 -6.87 9.91
N VAL A 16 10.51 -6.49 9.74
CA VAL A 16 10.89 -5.09 9.50
C VAL A 16 10.34 -4.57 8.17
N LYS A 17 10.38 -5.39 7.10
CA LYS A 17 9.78 -5.05 5.80
C LYS A 17 8.25 -4.90 5.93
N ASP A 18 7.59 -5.83 6.61
CA ASP A 18 6.14 -5.80 6.85
C ASP A 18 5.69 -4.57 7.64
N ILE A 19 6.42 -4.20 8.69
CA ILE A 19 6.14 -3.00 9.47
C ILE A 19 6.31 -1.74 8.61
N LYS A 20 7.39 -1.65 7.82
CA LYS A 20 7.61 -0.50 6.91
C LYS A 20 6.50 -0.38 5.88
N PHE A 21 6.14 -1.50 5.25
CA PHE A 21 5.04 -1.53 4.28
C PHE A 21 3.71 -1.16 4.94
N GLY A 22 3.45 -1.66 6.15
CA GLY A 22 2.27 -1.35 6.94
C GLY A 22 2.16 0.13 7.29
N ILE A 23 3.25 0.77 7.71
CA ILE A 23 3.29 2.21 8.02
C ILE A 23 2.98 3.04 6.76
N VAL A 24 3.62 2.73 5.63
CA VAL A 24 3.38 3.47 4.38
C VAL A 24 1.94 3.27 3.90
N THR A 25 1.42 2.04 3.98
CA THR A 25 0.01 1.74 3.65
C THR A 25 -0.94 2.52 4.54
N PHE A 26 -0.67 2.59 5.84
CA PHE A 26 -1.48 3.35 6.78
C PHE A 26 -1.53 4.84 6.42
N VAL A 27 -0.38 5.44 6.08
CA VAL A 27 -0.32 6.85 5.64
C VAL A 27 -1.16 7.07 4.38
N VAL A 28 -1.06 6.18 3.39
CA VAL A 28 -1.89 6.25 2.18
C VAL A 28 -3.38 6.17 2.51
N MET A 29 -3.78 5.26 3.41
CA MET A 29 -5.18 5.15 3.83
C MET A 29 -5.67 6.43 4.53
N VAL A 30 -4.86 7.03 5.39
CA VAL A 30 -5.19 8.30 6.04
C VAL A 30 -5.46 9.37 5.00
N VAL A 31 -4.57 9.55 4.01
CA VAL A 31 -4.74 10.55 2.94
C VAL A 31 -6.07 10.35 2.20
N LEU A 32 -6.39 9.11 1.80
CA LEU A 32 -7.62 8.80 1.09
C LEU A 32 -8.87 9.05 1.94
N ILE A 33 -8.85 8.67 3.23
CA ILE A 33 -9.97 8.92 4.15
C ILE A 33 -10.21 10.42 4.32
N PHE A 34 -9.15 11.22 4.49
CA PHE A 34 -9.29 12.67 4.62
C PHE A 34 -9.79 13.34 3.34
N HIS A 35 -9.34 12.88 2.17
CA HIS A 35 -9.86 13.37 0.89
C HIS A 35 -11.36 13.06 0.77
N TYR A 36 -11.76 11.81 1.02
CA TYR A 36 -13.18 11.44 0.99
C TYR A 36 -14.02 12.24 2.01
N ALA A 37 -13.52 12.38 3.25
CA ALA A 37 -14.20 13.17 4.28
C ALA A 37 -14.35 14.63 3.87
N TRP A 38 -13.37 15.21 3.16
CA TRP A 38 -13.47 16.55 2.61
C TRP A 38 -14.57 16.66 1.55
N ILE A 39 -14.72 15.69 0.66
CA ILE A 39 -15.82 15.65 -0.33
C ILE A 39 -17.17 15.59 0.38
N MET A 40 -17.31 14.72 1.37
CA MET A 40 -18.54 14.60 2.17
C MET A 40 -18.84 15.91 2.92
N ARG A 41 -17.82 16.60 3.43
CA ARG A 41 -18.00 17.92 4.04
C ARG A 41 -18.55 18.94 3.04
N GLN A 42 -18.13 18.92 1.77
CA GLN A 42 -18.70 19.82 0.76
C GLN A 42 -20.19 19.54 0.52
N LEU A 43 -20.58 18.27 0.48
CA LEU A 43 -21.98 17.88 0.33
C LEU A 43 -22.87 18.35 1.49
N VAL A 44 -22.32 18.36 2.71
CA VAL A 44 -23.05 18.83 3.90
C VAL A 44 -23.16 20.35 3.93
N ILE A 45 -22.10 21.07 3.57
CA ILE A 45 -22.06 22.54 3.63
C ILE A 45 -22.81 23.17 2.45
N LEU A 46 -22.76 22.55 1.27
CA LEU A 46 -23.35 23.04 0.03
C LEU A 46 -24.36 22.02 -0.51
N PRO A 47 -25.60 21.99 0.02
CA PRO A 47 -26.62 21.02 -0.39
C PRO A 47 -27.05 21.18 -1.85
N GLU A 48 -26.86 22.37 -2.44
CA GLU A 48 -27.16 22.66 -3.85
C GLU A 48 -25.92 22.52 -4.76
N LEU A 49 -24.90 21.76 -4.34
CA LEU A 49 -23.70 21.56 -5.14
C LEU A 49 -24.07 20.93 -6.51
N PRO A 50 -23.66 21.53 -7.64
CA PRO A 50 -23.93 20.97 -8.95
C PRO A 50 -23.34 19.56 -9.11
N ASN A 51 -24.10 18.66 -9.73
CA ASN A 51 -23.66 17.29 -9.99
C ASN A 51 -22.34 17.21 -10.78
N SER A 52 -22.06 18.18 -11.65
CA SER A 52 -20.79 18.28 -12.39
C SER A 52 -19.60 18.49 -11.46
N THR A 53 -19.74 19.38 -10.47
CA THR A 53 -18.70 19.66 -9.47
C THR A 53 -18.51 18.46 -8.55
N LEU A 54 -19.60 17.81 -8.15
CA LEU A 54 -19.55 16.59 -7.37
C LEU A 54 -18.84 15.46 -8.12
N GLY A 55 -19.17 15.30 -9.40
CA GLY A 55 -18.51 14.33 -10.28
C GLY A 55 -17.01 14.60 -10.42
N LEU A 56 -16.60 15.87 -10.47
CA LEU A 56 -15.18 16.24 -10.48
C LEU A 56 -14.47 15.89 -9.17
N TYR A 57 -15.09 16.15 -8.02
CA TYR A 57 -14.53 15.79 -6.70
C TYR A 57 -14.32 14.28 -6.57
N PHE A 58 -15.34 13.48 -6.91
CA PHE A 58 -15.20 12.02 -6.89
C PHE A 58 -14.24 11.51 -7.96
N GLY A 59 -14.21 12.14 -9.14
CA GLY A 59 -13.26 11.82 -10.20
C GLY A 59 -11.80 11.98 -9.73
N LEU A 60 -11.49 13.11 -9.07
CA LEU A 60 -10.18 13.34 -8.46
C LEU A 60 -9.87 12.30 -7.38
N PHE A 61 -10.84 11.97 -6.53
CA PHE A 61 -10.67 10.93 -5.53
C PHE A 61 -10.31 9.56 -6.15
N PHE A 62 -11.01 9.14 -7.21
CA PHE A 62 -10.69 7.87 -7.89
C PHE A 62 -9.33 7.91 -8.58
N ILE A 63 -8.92 9.06 -9.13
CA ILE A 63 -7.57 9.25 -9.67
C ILE A 63 -6.54 9.08 -8.55
N ASP A 64 -6.73 9.70 -7.38
CA ASP A 64 -5.84 9.55 -6.23
C ASP A 64 -5.75 8.10 -5.76
N VAL A 65 -6.89 7.41 -5.65
CA VAL A 65 -6.94 5.98 -5.32
C VAL A 65 -6.14 5.16 -6.33
N GLY A 66 -6.32 5.41 -7.63
CA GLY A 66 -5.61 4.71 -8.69
C GLY A 66 -4.09 4.96 -8.66
N VAL A 67 -3.69 6.24 -8.54
CA VAL A 67 -2.28 6.65 -8.52
C VAL A 67 -1.59 6.13 -7.26
N LEU A 68 -2.16 6.36 -6.08
CA LEU A 68 -1.58 5.89 -4.81
C LEU A 68 -1.58 4.37 -4.73
N GLY A 69 -2.63 3.71 -5.23
CA GLY A 69 -2.68 2.25 -5.35
C GLY A 69 -1.58 1.70 -6.26
N TYR A 70 -1.36 2.30 -7.43
CA TYR A 70 -0.27 1.93 -8.33
C TYR A 70 1.10 2.16 -7.69
N LEU A 71 1.31 3.30 -7.04
CA LEU A 71 2.58 3.57 -6.36
C LEU A 71 2.83 2.60 -5.19
N LEU A 72 1.79 2.25 -4.43
CA LEU A 72 1.91 1.36 -3.28
C LEU A 72 2.09 -0.10 -3.70
N LEU A 73 1.20 -0.64 -4.53
CA LEU A 73 1.18 -2.06 -4.89
C LEU A 73 2.00 -2.37 -6.15
N GLY A 74 1.98 -1.48 -7.13
CA GLY A 74 2.70 -1.68 -8.39
C GLY A 74 4.20 -1.35 -8.31
N LYS A 75 4.60 -0.46 -7.39
CA LYS A 75 6.00 -0.02 -7.27
C LYS A 75 6.59 -0.31 -5.89
N TYR A 76 5.98 0.21 -4.83
CA TYR A 76 6.56 0.14 -3.49
C TYR A 76 6.58 -1.29 -2.93
N TYR A 77 5.51 -2.07 -3.12
CA TYR A 77 5.46 -3.48 -2.75
C TYR A 77 6.59 -4.28 -3.40
N TYR A 78 6.74 -4.19 -4.72
CA TYR A 78 7.83 -4.87 -5.44
C TYR A 78 9.21 -4.40 -5.00
N HIS A 79 9.36 -3.15 -4.58
CA HIS A 79 10.61 -2.63 -4.06
C HIS A 79 10.93 -3.21 -2.66
N VAL A 80 9.95 -3.26 -1.77
CA VAL A 80 10.13 -3.77 -0.40
C VAL A 80 10.37 -5.28 -0.38
N TYR A 81 9.68 -6.03 -1.25
CA TYR A 81 9.71 -7.50 -1.29
C TYR A 81 10.50 -8.07 -2.49
N ALA A 82 11.41 -7.30 -3.09
CA ALA A 82 12.11 -7.71 -4.32
C ALA A 82 12.85 -9.05 -4.18
N GLU A 83 13.47 -9.28 -3.02
CA GLU A 83 14.26 -10.50 -2.74
C GLU A 83 13.35 -11.71 -2.58
N GLU A 84 12.26 -11.57 -1.83
CA GLU A 84 11.25 -12.61 -1.61
C GLU A 84 10.60 -13.01 -2.94
N ILE A 85 10.23 -12.02 -3.76
CA ILE A 85 9.64 -12.25 -5.08
C ILE A 85 10.64 -12.96 -6.02
N ALA A 86 11.93 -12.63 -5.93
CA ALA A 86 12.96 -13.30 -6.72
C ALA A 86 13.17 -14.75 -6.27
N GLN A 87 13.10 -15.03 -4.97
CA GLN A 87 13.19 -16.38 -4.42
C GLN A 87 11.99 -17.23 -4.85
N GLU A 88 10.77 -16.73 -4.67
CA GLU A 88 9.54 -17.43 -5.09
C GLU A 88 9.56 -17.78 -6.58
N LYS A 89 10.05 -16.88 -7.44
CA LYS A 89 10.16 -17.16 -8.88
C LYS A 89 11.14 -18.30 -9.18
N LYS A 90 12.29 -18.34 -8.52
CA LYS A 90 13.28 -19.42 -8.70
C LYS A 90 12.72 -20.77 -8.24
N GLU A 91 12.08 -20.80 -7.07
CA GLU A 91 11.43 -22.01 -6.55
C GLU A 91 10.33 -22.52 -7.51
N LEU A 92 9.56 -21.60 -8.09
CA LEU A 92 8.51 -21.93 -9.07
C LEU A 92 9.10 -22.53 -10.36
N GLU A 93 10.23 -22.01 -10.84
CA GLU A 93 10.93 -22.53 -12.02
C GLU A 93 11.53 -23.91 -11.76
N GLU A 94 12.16 -24.11 -10.60
CA GLU A 94 12.70 -25.42 -10.19
C GLU A 94 11.58 -26.46 -10.02
N ALA A 95 10.43 -26.07 -9.45
CA ALA A 95 9.27 -26.95 -9.33
C ALA A 95 8.69 -27.34 -10.69
N LYS A 96 8.66 -26.41 -11.66
CA LYS A 96 8.24 -26.69 -13.03
C LYS A 96 9.23 -27.61 -13.74
N ALA A 97 10.53 -27.39 -13.58
CA ALA A 97 11.58 -28.22 -14.17
C ALA A 97 11.61 -29.65 -13.60
N LYS A 98 11.26 -29.83 -12.32
CA LYS A 98 11.12 -31.16 -11.70
C LYS A 98 9.87 -31.90 -12.16
N LYS A 99 8.79 -31.21 -12.54
CA LYS A 99 7.55 -31.83 -13.05
C LYS A 99 7.60 -32.21 -14.53
N SER A 100 8.57 -31.71 -15.30
CA SER A 100 8.74 -32.02 -16.72
C SER A 100 9.77 -33.12 -17.02
N ARG A 101 10.39 -33.68 -15.97
CA ARG A 101 11.24 -34.88 -16.02
C ARG A 101 10.46 -36.08 -15.50
#